data_AF-R7N8Z8-F1
#
_entry.id   AF-R7N8Z8-F1
#
_cell.length_a   1.000
_cell.length_b   1.000
_cell.length_c   1.000
_cell.angle_alpha   90.00
_cell.angle_beta   90.00
_cell.angle_gamma   90.00
#
_symmetry.space_group_name_H-M   'P 1'
#
loop_
_entity.id
_entity.type
_entity.pdbx_description
1 polymer ?
#
loop_
_entity_poly.entity_id
_entity_poly.type
_entity_poly.pdbx_seq_one_letter_code
_entity_poly.pdbx_strand_id
1 'polypeptide(L)'
;MKQITDAARSLEKFAERGVAVSAMYDIECDYRYLYVGHNYLFYRIEADKIIIAEMFDDREDFMYKLFGISTISQESIDYWDE
;
A
#
# COMPACT_ATOMS: atom_id res chain seq x y z
N MET A 1 -0.49 17.98 -2.10
CA MET A 1 -1.82 17.73 -1.49
C MET A 1 -2.93 17.51 -2.52
N LYS A 2 -3.17 18.40 -3.51
CA LYS A 2 -4.24 18.19 -4.55
C LYS A 2 -4.19 16.84 -5.27
N GLN A 3 -2.99 16.35 -5.60
CA GLN A 3 -2.83 15.10 -6.35
C GLN A 3 -3.39 13.86 -5.61
N ILE A 4 -3.17 13.76 -4.30
CA ILE A 4 -3.64 12.61 -3.49
C ILE A 4 -5.17 12.63 -3.38
N THR A 5 -5.77 13.80 -3.12
CA THR A 5 -7.23 13.92 -3.02
C THR A 5 -7.92 13.72 -4.36
N ASP A 6 -7.34 14.18 -5.46
CA ASP A 6 -7.85 13.92 -6.81
C ASP A 6 -7.75 12.42 -7.17
N ALA A 7 -6.66 11.77 -6.76
CA ALA A 7 -6.49 10.33 -6.93
C ALA A 7 -7.52 9.52 -6.12
N ALA A 8 -7.80 9.91 -4.88
CA ALA A 8 -8.83 9.29 -4.05
C ALA A 8 -10.23 9.46 -4.68
N ARG A 9 -10.60 10.67 -5.11
CA ARG A 9 -11.90 10.92 -5.78
C ARG A 9 -12.08 10.10 -7.05
N SER A 10 -11.01 9.90 -7.82
CA SER A 10 -11.10 9.11 -9.05
C SER A 10 -11.48 7.64 -8.82
N LEU A 11 -11.29 7.11 -7.60
CA LEU A 11 -11.69 5.76 -7.22
C LEU A 11 -13.22 5.59 -7.27
N GLU A 12 -14.00 6.66 -7.10
CA GLU A 12 -15.46 6.62 -7.27
C GLU A 12 -15.88 6.12 -8.66
N LYS A 13 -15.06 6.39 -9.68
CA LYS A 13 -15.32 5.98 -11.07
C LYS A 13 -14.52 4.75 -11.49
N PHE A 14 -13.36 4.54 -10.88
CA PHE A 14 -12.37 3.54 -11.29
C PHE A 14 -11.81 2.80 -10.08
N ALA A 15 -12.69 2.14 -9.33
CA ALA A 15 -12.35 1.49 -8.07
C ALA A 15 -11.21 0.46 -8.21
N GLU A 16 -11.13 -0.26 -9.32
CA GLU A 16 -10.16 -1.34 -9.54
C GLU A 16 -8.83 -0.89 -10.16
N ARG A 17 -8.59 0.42 -10.31
CA ARG A 17 -7.40 0.92 -11.01
C ARG A 17 -6.08 0.75 -10.23
N GLY A 18 -6.17 0.60 -8.90
CA GLY A 18 -5.00 0.40 -8.05
C GLY A 18 -4.41 -0.99 -8.19
N VAL A 19 -3.12 -1.13 -7.91
CA VAL A 19 -2.42 -2.41 -7.95
C VAL A 19 -2.94 -3.30 -6.82
N ALA A 20 -3.40 -4.51 -7.14
CA ALA A 20 -3.77 -5.50 -6.13
C ALA A 20 -2.50 -6.01 -5.42
N VAL A 21 -2.46 -5.84 -4.10
CA VAL A 21 -1.30 -6.25 -3.27
C VAL A 21 -1.10 -7.76 -3.36
N SER A 22 -2.20 -8.52 -3.34
CA SER A 22 -2.17 -9.97 -3.47
C SER A 22 -1.53 -10.45 -4.76
N ALA A 23 -1.84 -9.82 -5.89
CA ALA A 23 -1.24 -10.19 -7.17
C ALA A 23 0.23 -9.76 -7.28
N MET A 24 0.62 -8.65 -6.65
CA MET A 24 1.97 -8.09 -6.75
C MET A 24 2.98 -8.80 -5.83
N TYR A 25 2.54 -9.19 -4.63
CA TYR A 25 3.43 -9.70 -3.58
C TYR A 25 3.09 -11.11 -3.11
N ASP A 26 2.10 -11.77 -3.70
CA ASP A 26 1.61 -13.11 -3.31
C ASP A 26 1.16 -13.17 -1.84
N ILE A 27 0.57 -12.08 -1.34
CA ILE A 27 0.03 -11.96 0.01
C ILE A 27 -1.49 -12.07 -0.03
N GLU A 28 -2.06 -12.99 0.73
CA GLU A 28 -3.53 -13.12 0.84
C GLU A 28 -4.13 -11.91 1.59
N CYS A 29 -4.53 -10.89 0.83
CA CYS A 29 -5.25 -9.72 1.33
C CYS A 29 -6.12 -9.08 0.23
N ASP A 30 -7.03 -8.21 0.64
CA ASP A 30 -7.96 -7.48 -0.23
C ASP A 30 -7.49 -6.05 -0.57
N TYR A 31 -6.27 -5.70 -0.16
CA TYR A 31 -5.73 -4.37 -0.38
C TYR A 31 -5.35 -4.12 -1.85
N ARG A 32 -5.59 -2.89 -2.26
CA ARG A 32 -5.08 -2.26 -3.48
C ARG A 32 -4.34 -0.99 -3.10
N TYR A 33 -3.40 -0.54 -3.94
CA TYR A 33 -2.77 0.76 -3.73
C TYR A 33 -2.66 1.60 -4.99
N LEU A 34 -2.63 2.93 -4.80
CA LEU A 34 -2.22 3.91 -5.78
C LEU A 34 -0.89 4.53 -5.37
N TYR A 35 0.06 4.65 -6.28
CA TYR A 35 1.28 5.45 -6.06
C TYR A 35 1.08 6.86 -6.61
N VAL A 36 1.06 7.86 -5.74
CA VAL A 36 0.78 9.26 -6.10
C VAL A 36 1.65 10.21 -5.29
N GLY A 37 2.51 10.95 -5.97
CA GLY A 37 3.33 11.99 -5.35
C GLY A 37 4.16 11.49 -4.19
N HIS A 38 4.92 10.40 -4.39
CA HIS A 38 5.76 9.74 -3.37
C HIS A 38 4.99 9.16 -2.19
N ASN A 39 3.68 8.92 -2.35
CA ASN A 39 2.86 8.28 -1.34
C ASN A 39 2.15 7.07 -1.94
N TYR A 40 2.10 5.98 -1.18
CA TYR A 40 1.23 4.85 -1.41
C TYR A 40 -0.10 5.08 -0.67
N LEU A 41 -1.20 5.08 -1.41
CA LEU A 41 -2.55 5.17 -0.87
C LEU A 41 -3.18 3.78 -0.92
N PHE A 42 -3.22 3.09 0.23
CA PHE A 42 -3.81 1.77 0.35
C PHE A 42 -5.31 1.86 0.59
N TYR A 43 -6.07 1.03 -0.12
CA TYR A 43 -7.51 1.00 -0.03
C TYR A 43 -8.05 -0.41 -0.29
N ARG A 44 -9.30 -0.64 0.09
CA ARG A 44 -10.05 -1.85 -0.27
C ARG A 44 -11.42 -1.49 -0.82
N ILE A 45 -11.94 -2.36 -1.67
CA ILE A 45 -13.27 -2.22 -2.27
C ILE A 45 -14.23 -3.07 -1.43
N GLU A 46 -15.20 -2.43 -0.80
CA GLU A 46 -16.33 -3.09 -0.15
C GLU A 46 -17.58 -2.96 -1.04
N ALA A 47 -18.69 -3.61 -0.68
CA ALA A 47 -19.86 -3.75 -1.55
C ALA A 47 -20.46 -2.40 -2.01
N ASP A 48 -20.45 -1.38 -1.16
CA ASP A 48 -21.08 -0.08 -1.40
C ASP A 48 -20.13 1.12 -1.28
N LYS A 49 -18.86 0.87 -0.99
CA LYS A 49 -17.89 1.92 -0.68
C LYS A 49 -16.46 1.48 -0.91
N ILE A 50 -15.58 2.48 -0.97
CA ILE A 50 -14.14 2.30 -1.01
C ILE A 50 -13.59 2.84 0.31
N ILE A 51 -12.84 2.00 1.02
CA ILE A 51 -12.18 2.40 2.26
C ILE A 51 -10.73 2.69 1.95
N ILE A 52 -10.31 3.94 2.14
CA ILE A 52 -8.90 4.28 2.25
C ILE A 52 -8.44 3.78 3.63
N ALA A 53 -7.57 2.78 3.65
CA ALA A 53 -7.16 2.10 4.87
C ALA A 53 -5.95 2.80 5.50
N GLU A 54 -4.89 3.02 4.70
CA GLU A 54 -3.63 3.57 5.17
C GLU A 54 -2.97 4.39 4.05
N MET A 55 -2.07 5.30 4.45
CA MET A 55 -1.22 6.04 3.53
C MET A 55 0.21 6.04 4.05
N PHE A 56 1.15 5.70 3.17
CA PHE A 56 2.57 5.66 3.49
C PHE A 56 3.34 6.54 2.53
N ASP A 57 4.34 7.26 3.03
CA ASP A 57 5.41 7.80 2.21
C ASP A 57 6.23 6.66 1.60
N ASP A 58 6.80 6.84 0.41
CA ASP A 58 7.48 5.78 -0.32
C ASP A 58 8.78 5.27 0.34
N ARG A 59 9.26 5.97 1.37
CA ARG A 59 10.37 5.55 2.21
C ARG A 59 9.94 4.67 3.40
N GLU A 60 8.64 4.52 3.65
CA GLU A 60 8.14 3.69 4.73
C GLU A 60 7.99 2.22 4.27
N ASP A 61 8.46 1.28 5.09
CA ASP A 61 8.29 -0.15 4.86
C ASP A 61 6.84 -0.57 5.15
N PHE A 62 5.96 -0.42 4.15
CA PHE A 62 4.57 -0.83 4.27
C PHE A 62 4.42 -2.35 4.41
N MET A 63 5.37 -3.14 3.92
CA MET A 63 5.32 -4.60 4.01
C MET A 63 5.42 -5.04 5.46
N TYR A 64 6.36 -4.45 6.19
CA TYR A 64 6.48 -4.64 7.62
C TYR A 64 5.29 -4.04 8.38
N LYS A 65 4.85 -2.82 8.04
CA LYS A 65 3.77 -2.15 8.78
C LYS A 65 2.40 -2.78 8.62
N LEU A 66 2.04 -3.26 7.42
CA LEU A 66 0.74 -3.87 7.14
C LEU A 66 0.71 -5.37 7.41
N PHE A 67 1.82 -6.06 7.16
CA PHE A 67 1.85 -7.54 7.15
C PHE A 67 2.86 -8.15 8.13
N GLY A 68 3.68 -7.33 8.81
CA GLY A 68 4.74 -7.83 9.68
C GLY A 68 5.88 -8.54 8.93
N ILE A 69 5.94 -8.40 7.61
CA ILE A 69 6.93 -9.06 6.77
C ILE A 69 8.14 -8.14 6.63
N SER A 70 9.26 -8.52 7.24
CA SER A 70 10.52 -7.81 7.04
C SER A 70 11.01 -8.02 5.61
N THR A 71 11.24 -6.93 4.88
CA THR A 71 11.94 -6.99 3.59
C THR A 71 13.46 -6.99 3.76
N ILE A 72 13.94 -6.80 4.98
CA ILE A 72 15.35 -6.83 5.35
C ILE A 72 15.76 -8.31 5.49
N SER A 73 16.80 -8.73 4.78
CA SER A 73 17.34 -10.09 4.92
C SER A 73 17.90 -10.31 6.33
N GLN A 74 17.87 -11.54 6.83
CA GLN A 74 18.50 -11.90 8.11
C GLN A 74 19.97 -11.45 8.14
N GLU A 75 20.69 -11.58 7.02
CA GLU A 75 22.07 -11.10 6.87
C GLU A 75 22.22 -9.59 7.10
N SER A 76 21.25 -8.79 6.66
CA SER A 76 21.28 -7.34 6.89
C SER A 76 20.98 -7.02 8.35
N ILE A 77 20.09 -7.76 9.01
CA ILE A 77 19.80 -7.61 10.45
C ILE A 77 21.05 -7.91 11.28
N ASP A 78 21.70 -9.05 11.00
CA ASP A 78 22.87 -9.53 11.72
C ASP A 78 24.06 -8.55 11.61
N TYR A 79 24.17 -7.79 10.50
CA TYR A 79 25.24 -6.81 10.29
C TYR A 79 25.10 -5.53 11.13
N TRP A 80 23.88 -5.16 11.55
CA TRP A 80 23.65 -3.95 12.37
C TRP A 80 23.63 -4.25 13.89
N ASP A 81 23.59 -5.54 14.26
CA ASP A 81 23.65 -6.01 15.66
C ASP A 81 25.10 -6.27 16.15
N GLU A 82 26.13 -6.08 15.30
CA GLU A 82 27.56 -6.02 15.66
C GLU A 82 28.08 -4.57 15.79
#